data_AF-A0A2V9X7A1-F1
#
_entry.id   AF-A0A2V9X7A1-F1
#
_cell.length_a   1.000
_cell.length_b   1.000
_cell.length_c   1.000
_cell.angle_alpha   90.00
_cell.angle_beta   90.00
_cell.angle_gamma   90.00
#
_symmetry.space_group_name_H-M   'P 1'
#
loop_
_entity.id
_entity.type
_entity.pdbx_description
1 polymer ?
#
loop_
_entity_poly.entity_id
_entity_poly.type
_entity_poly.pdbx_seq_one_letter_code
_entity_poly.pdbx_strand_id
1 'polypeptide(L)'
;MWLRFIDALRCPSCKHALVIAPFETTTMDVAQETLALARTRNVLDARFQEYVLSGLLLCPPCKAMFPIVDGLPILLCYTTPLHARFLHEHSREVEPYRSYRFLELQPESGELAVMNSFSKEWLDYDYDGVIWEMNYEDHERRFLREIGPALKDRSTRMFLEVGCGIGITTYLAHKNS
;
A
#
# COMPACT_ATOMS: atom_id res chain seq x y z
N MET A 1 6.47 -4.93 -4.60
CA MET A 1 5.74 -3.98 -5.44
C MET A 1 5.56 -4.62 -6.80
N TRP A 2 4.33 -4.76 -7.28
CA TRP A 2 4.09 -5.27 -8.63
C TRP A 2 4.69 -4.32 -9.67
N LEU A 3 5.57 -4.83 -10.53
CA LEU A 3 6.31 -4.01 -11.49
C LEU A 3 5.36 -3.29 -12.46
N ARG A 4 4.26 -3.93 -12.84
CA ARG A 4 3.18 -3.36 -13.68
C ARG A 4 2.56 -2.05 -13.16
N PHE A 5 2.76 -1.68 -11.89
CA PHE A 5 2.25 -0.42 -11.35
C PHE A 5 3.18 0.77 -11.55
N ILE A 6 4.43 0.55 -11.99
CA ILE A 6 5.41 1.63 -12.14
C ILE A 6 4.93 2.76 -13.06
N ASP A 7 4.20 2.41 -14.12
CA ASP A 7 3.71 3.35 -15.13
C ASP A 7 2.65 4.32 -14.56
N ALA A 8 2.01 3.97 -13.44
CA ALA A 8 1.06 4.82 -12.72
C ALA A 8 1.70 5.67 -11.62
N LEU A 9 2.89 5.31 -11.14
CA LEU A 9 3.53 6.02 -10.04
C LEU A 9 4.08 7.37 -10.49
N ARG A 10 3.89 8.38 -9.63
CA ARG A 10 4.37 9.75 -9.85
C ARG A 10 5.12 10.24 -8.62
N CYS A 11 6.13 11.06 -8.85
CA CYS A 11 6.87 11.71 -7.78
C CYS A 11 5.90 12.58 -6.96
N PRO A 12 5.82 12.38 -5.63
CA PRO A 12 4.90 13.15 -4.79
C PRO A 12 5.23 14.65 -4.79
N SER A 13 6.50 15.03 -5.02
CA SER A 13 6.94 16.42 -5.12
C SER A 13 6.61 17.05 -6.47
N CYS A 14 7.19 16.55 -7.58
CA CYS A 14 7.09 17.22 -8.88
C CYS A 14 6.11 16.58 -9.88
N LYS A 15 5.37 15.54 -9.47
CA LYS A 15 4.35 14.82 -10.26
C LYS A 15 4.84 14.15 -11.55
N HIS A 16 6.15 14.09 -11.79
CA HIS A 16 6.72 13.38 -12.94
C HIS A 16 6.75 11.86 -12.72
N ALA A 17 6.82 11.10 -13.81
CA ALA A 17 6.97 9.64 -13.77
C ALA A 17 8.20 9.22 -12.97
N LEU A 18 8.06 8.12 -12.23
CA LEU A 18 9.15 7.48 -11.50
C LEU A 18 9.75 6.36 -12.35
N VAL A 19 11.06 6.15 -12.21
CA VAL A 19 11.81 5.04 -12.79
C VAL A 19 12.19 4.09 -11.67
N ILE A 20 12.14 2.79 -11.91
CA ILE A 20 12.51 1.78 -10.91
C ILE A 20 13.94 1.28 -11.12
N ALA A 21 14.65 1.10 -10.01
CA ALA A 21 15.94 0.42 -9.93
C ALA A 21 15.77 -0.75 -8.93
N PRO A 22 15.41 -1.96 -9.40
CA PRO A 22 15.20 -3.10 -8.53
C PRO A 22 16.53 -3.64 -7.98
N PHE A 23 16.52 -4.05 -6.72
CA PHE A 23 17.66 -4.74 -6.08
C PHE A 23 17.34 -6.22 -5.91
N GLU A 24 16.10 -6.53 -5.48
CA GLU A 24 15.60 -7.89 -5.34
C GLU A 24 14.23 -8.00 -6.02
N THR A 25 14.07 -9.05 -6.82
CA THR A 25 12.83 -9.35 -7.55
C THR A 25 12.44 -10.80 -7.38
N THR A 26 11.15 -11.06 -7.34
CA THR A 26 10.57 -12.40 -7.38
C THR A 26 9.42 -12.45 -8.38
N THR A 27 9.06 -13.65 -8.81
CA THR A 27 7.84 -13.88 -9.58
C THR A 27 6.76 -14.31 -8.61
N MET A 28 5.64 -13.59 -8.64
CA MET A 28 4.48 -13.94 -7.80
C MET A 28 3.40 -14.60 -8.63
N ASP A 29 2.81 -15.65 -8.07
CA ASP A 29 1.63 -16.27 -8.65
C ASP A 29 0.46 -15.29 -8.64
N VAL A 30 -0.21 -15.21 -9.79
CA VAL A 30 -1.39 -14.38 -9.98
C VAL A 30 -2.57 -15.31 -10.27
N ALA A 31 -3.67 -15.09 -9.57
CA ALA A 31 -4.91 -15.85 -9.75
C ALA A 31 -5.32 -15.93 -11.24
N GLN A 32 -5.79 -17.10 -11.68
CA GLN A 32 -6.10 -17.35 -13.09
C GLN A 32 -7.17 -16.40 -13.63
N GLU A 33 -8.13 -16.00 -12.80
CA GLU A 33 -9.17 -15.04 -13.11
C GLU A 33 -8.57 -13.66 -13.44
N THR A 34 -7.54 -13.26 -12.69
CA THR A 34 -6.83 -12.00 -12.92
C THR A 34 -6.00 -12.05 -14.21
N LEU A 35 -5.35 -13.19 -14.48
CA LEU A 35 -4.62 -13.40 -15.74
C LEU A 35 -5.57 -13.39 -16.96
N ALA A 36 -6.73 -14.03 -16.85
CA ALA A 36 -7.75 -14.02 -17.89
C ALA A 36 -8.24 -12.59 -18.16
N LEU A 37 -8.56 -11.83 -17.11
CA LEU A 37 -8.95 -10.43 -17.23
C LEU A 37 -7.85 -9.58 -17.88
N ALA A 38 -6.58 -9.77 -17.47
CA ALA A 38 -5.44 -9.06 -18.04
C ALA A 38 -5.27 -9.32 -19.55
N ARG A 39 -5.47 -10.57 -20.00
CA ARG A 39 -5.47 -10.93 -21.42
C ARG A 39 -6.60 -10.22 -22.17
N THR A 40 -7.82 -10.23 -21.63
CA THR A 40 -8.96 -9.56 -22.29
C THR A 40 -8.77 -8.05 -22.42
N ARG A 41 -8.05 -7.44 -21.48
CA ARG A 41 -7.73 -6.00 -21.48
C ARG A 41 -6.44 -5.65 -22.20
N ASN A 42 -5.74 -6.65 -22.76
CA ASN A 42 -4.44 -6.48 -23.42
C ASN A 42 -3.39 -5.76 -22.55
N VAL A 43 -3.38 -6.07 -21.24
CA VAL A 43 -2.43 -5.52 -20.25
C VAL A 43 -1.48 -6.58 -19.70
N LEU A 44 -1.54 -7.81 -20.23
CA LEU A 44 -0.63 -8.89 -19.86
C LEU A 44 0.69 -8.71 -20.62
N ASP A 45 1.75 -8.35 -19.89
CA ASP A 45 3.13 -8.30 -20.38
C ASP A 45 4.05 -9.20 -19.53
N ALA A 46 5.34 -9.27 -19.88
CA ALA A 46 6.33 -10.05 -19.13
C ALA A 46 6.46 -9.58 -17.67
N ARG A 47 6.22 -8.29 -17.40
CA ARG A 47 6.33 -7.66 -16.09
C ARG A 47 5.11 -7.93 -15.21
N PHE A 48 4.06 -8.54 -15.77
CA PHE A 48 2.77 -8.66 -15.09
C PHE A 48 2.86 -9.51 -13.82
N GLN A 49 3.75 -10.50 -13.78
CA GLN A 49 3.99 -11.36 -12.61
C GLN A 49 5.23 -10.95 -11.81
N GLU A 50 5.99 -9.96 -12.27
CA GLU A 50 7.20 -9.53 -11.58
C GLU A 50 6.87 -8.66 -10.37
N TYR A 51 7.52 -8.98 -9.24
CA TYR A 51 7.37 -8.30 -7.97
C TYR A 51 8.73 -7.89 -7.42
N VAL A 52 8.90 -6.60 -7.17
CA VAL A 52 10.13 -6.04 -6.59
C VAL A 52 10.02 -6.06 -5.07
N LEU A 53 10.90 -6.78 -4.38
CA LEU A 53 10.94 -6.85 -2.92
C LEU A 53 11.70 -5.66 -2.34
N SER A 54 12.88 -5.36 -2.88
CA SER A 54 13.69 -4.21 -2.50
C SER A 54 14.21 -3.47 -3.73
N GLY A 55 14.38 -2.16 -3.62
CA GLY A 55 14.83 -1.32 -4.72
C GLY A 55 14.63 0.17 -4.48
N LEU A 56 14.87 0.97 -5.51
CA LEU A 56 14.60 2.41 -5.50
C LEU A 56 13.57 2.79 -6.58
N LEU A 57 12.73 3.76 -6.24
CA LEU A 57 12.02 4.58 -7.21
C LEU A 57 12.76 5.92 -7.34
N LEU A 58 13.10 6.29 -8.56
CA LEU A 58 13.92 7.44 -8.89
C LEU A 58 13.09 8.45 -9.68
N CYS A 59 13.21 9.73 -9.36
CA CYS A 59 12.62 10.82 -10.12
C CYS A 59 13.73 11.58 -10.87
N PRO A 60 13.94 11.34 -12.17
CA PRO A 60 15.03 11.98 -12.91
C PRO A 60 15.00 13.52 -12.89
N PRO A 61 13.83 14.19 -12.99
CA PRO A 61 13.76 15.66 -12.98
C PRO A 61 14.22 16.32 -11.68
N CYS A 62 13.74 15.86 -10.53
CA CYS A 62 14.06 16.48 -9.23
C CYS A 62 15.16 15.75 -8.46
N LYS A 63 15.72 14.66 -9.02
CA LYS A 63 16.74 13.81 -8.38
C LYS A 63 16.31 13.27 -7.01
N ALA A 64 15.01 13.11 -6.79
CA ALA A 64 14.49 12.42 -5.62
C ALA A 64 14.60 10.90 -5.79
N MET A 65 14.90 10.20 -4.71
CA MET A 65 14.77 8.74 -4.61
C MET A 65 13.83 8.36 -3.47
N PHE A 66 13.17 7.21 -3.62
CA PHE A 66 12.23 6.66 -2.65
C PHE A 66 12.51 5.16 -2.52
N PRO A 67 12.62 4.61 -1.30
CA PRO A 67 12.94 3.19 -1.15
C PRO A 67 11.70 2.31 -1.39
N ILE A 68 11.93 1.10 -1.87
CA ILE A 68 10.98 0.00 -1.86
C ILE A 68 11.47 -0.97 -0.78
N VAL A 69 10.64 -1.24 0.23
CA VAL A 69 10.97 -2.13 1.37
C VAL A 69 9.88 -3.17 1.50
N ASP A 70 10.23 -4.46 1.49
CA ASP A 70 9.29 -5.60 1.54
C ASP A 70 8.17 -5.49 0.50
N GLY A 71 8.52 -4.93 -0.65
CA GLY A 71 7.62 -4.66 -1.76
C GLY A 71 6.68 -3.47 -1.58
N LEU A 72 6.86 -2.67 -0.54
CA LEU A 72 6.11 -1.43 -0.29
C LEU A 72 6.91 -0.22 -0.77
N PRO A 73 6.39 0.58 -1.73
CA PRO A 73 7.03 1.83 -2.13
C PRO A 73 6.79 2.91 -1.08
N ILE A 74 7.87 3.46 -0.51
CA ILE A 74 7.83 4.48 0.55
C ILE A 74 7.95 5.86 -0.08
N LEU A 75 6.82 6.46 -0.48
CA LEU A 75 6.76 7.76 -1.16
C LEU A 75 6.67 8.96 -0.19
N LEU A 76 7.26 8.84 1.00
CA LEU A 76 7.29 9.96 1.95
C LEU A 76 8.22 11.07 1.43
N CYS A 77 7.82 12.32 1.61
CA CYS A 77 8.62 13.48 1.18
C CYS A 77 9.62 13.95 2.25
N TYR A 78 9.80 13.17 3.30
CA TYR A 78 10.67 13.45 4.43
C TYR A 78 11.37 12.16 4.87
N THR A 79 12.52 12.31 5.52
CA THR A 79 13.31 11.17 6.00
C THR A 79 12.76 10.65 7.32
N THR A 80 12.91 9.34 7.51
CA THR A 80 12.49 8.59 8.71
C THR A 80 13.60 7.58 9.06
N PRO A 81 13.61 6.98 10.26
CA PRO A 81 14.60 5.94 10.60
C PRO A 81 14.65 4.77 9.60
N LEU A 82 13.53 4.49 8.91
CA LEU A 82 13.47 3.49 7.84
C LEU A 82 14.45 3.79 6.70
N HIS A 83 14.62 5.06 6.34
CA HIS A 83 15.53 5.48 5.26
C HIS A 83 16.99 5.23 5.63
N ALA A 84 17.37 5.51 6.88
CA ALA A 84 18.72 5.26 7.37
C ALA A 84 19.02 3.75 7.40
N ARG A 85 18.06 2.94 7.86
CA ARG A 85 18.17 1.47 7.84
C ARG A 85 18.32 0.93 6.41
N PHE A 86 17.47 1.40 5.49
CA PHE A 86 17.52 1.00 4.09
C PHE A 86 18.88 1.31 3.44
N LEU A 87 19.44 2.50 3.68
CA LEU A 87 20.77 2.86 3.18
C LEU A 87 21.87 1.97 3.75
N HIS A 88 21.74 1.57 5.01
CA HIS A 88 22.70 0.66 5.64
C HIS A 88 22.64 -0.74 5.01
N GLU A 89 21.44 -1.29 4.88
CA GLU A 89 21.18 -2.64 4.34
C GLU A 89 21.55 -2.76 2.85
N HIS A 90 21.30 -1.72 2.05
CA HIS A 90 21.50 -1.71 0.59
C HIS A 90 22.60 -0.74 0.13
N SER A 91 23.61 -0.49 0.98
CA SER A 91 24.64 0.52 0.72
C SER A 91 25.36 0.35 -0.63
N ARG A 92 25.61 -0.89 -1.06
CA ARG A 92 26.30 -1.20 -2.32
C ARG A 92 25.42 -0.92 -3.54
N GLU A 93 24.15 -1.28 -3.45
CA GLU A 93 23.15 -1.14 -4.49
C GLU A 93 22.73 0.32 -4.68
N VAL A 94 22.82 1.13 -3.63
CA VAL A 94 22.49 2.56 -3.65
C VAL A 94 23.64 3.41 -4.22
N GLU A 95 24.91 2.98 -4.10
CA GLU A 95 26.09 3.77 -4.53
C GLU A 95 26.00 4.34 -5.97
N PRO A 96 25.54 3.58 -6.99
CA PRO A 96 25.36 4.10 -8.35
C PRO A 96 24.40 5.30 -8.43
N TYR A 97 23.50 5.44 -7.45
CA TYR A 97 22.46 6.45 -7.39
C TYR A 97 22.80 7.60 -6.44
N ARG A 98 24.07 7.76 -6.03
CA ARG A 98 24.54 8.87 -5.19
C ARG A 98 24.30 10.28 -5.73
N SER A 99 23.77 10.44 -6.95
CA SER A 99 23.32 11.74 -7.47
C SER A 99 21.86 12.05 -7.11
N TYR A 100 21.13 11.06 -6.59
CA TYR A 100 19.78 11.17 -6.06
C TYR A 100 19.79 11.35 -4.54
N ARG A 101 18.72 11.92 -3.99
CA ARG A 101 18.58 12.22 -2.57
C ARG A 101 17.17 11.83 -2.10
N PHE A 102 17.05 11.43 -0.84
CA PHE A 102 15.73 11.45 -0.21
C PHE A 102 15.27 12.89 -0.06
N LEU A 103 13.97 13.10 -0.16
CA LEU A 103 13.41 14.42 0.11
C LEU A 103 13.46 14.70 1.61
N GLU A 104 13.75 15.95 1.96
CA GLU A 104 13.83 16.45 3.33
C GLU A 104 12.81 17.58 3.55
N LEU A 105 11.60 17.39 3.02
CA LEU A 105 10.51 18.33 3.30
C LEU A 105 10.08 18.19 4.77
N GLN A 106 9.39 19.19 5.28
CA GLN A 106 8.75 19.07 6.59
C GLN A 106 7.52 18.15 6.46
N PRO A 107 7.32 17.20 7.38
CA PRO A 107 6.05 16.49 7.49
C PRO A 107 4.89 17.47 7.68
N GLU A 108 3.72 17.12 7.16
CA GLU A 108 2.52 17.91 7.41
C GLU A 108 2.16 17.86 8.90
N SER A 109 1.52 18.94 9.39
CA SER A 109 1.13 19.03 10.79
C SER A 109 0.27 17.85 11.20
N GLY A 110 0.73 17.09 12.19
CA GLY A 110 0.03 15.90 12.70
C GLY A 110 0.49 14.57 12.09
N GLU A 111 1.22 14.54 10.98
CA GLU A 111 1.70 13.27 10.37
C GLU A 111 2.60 12.50 11.33
N LEU A 112 3.54 13.19 11.98
CA LEU A 112 4.40 12.56 12.99
C LEU A 112 3.61 12.06 14.21
N ALA A 113 2.55 12.79 14.60
CA ALA A 113 1.70 12.37 15.71
C ALA A 113 0.92 11.10 15.33
N VAL A 114 0.33 11.06 14.14
CA VAL A 114 -0.36 9.90 13.58
C VAL A 114 0.59 8.71 13.45
N MET A 115 1.78 8.88 12.88
CA MET A 115 2.77 7.80 12.80
C MET A 115 3.09 7.23 14.19
N ASN A 116 3.27 8.09 15.18
CA ASN A 116 3.61 7.67 16.54
C ASN A 116 2.44 7.05 17.31
N SER A 117 1.20 7.52 17.10
CA SER A 117 0.02 7.01 17.79
C SER A 117 -0.49 5.73 17.14
N PHE A 118 -0.61 5.72 15.81
CA PHE A 118 -1.09 4.57 15.06
C PHE A 118 -0.15 3.39 15.26
N SER A 119 1.17 3.56 15.12
CA SER A 119 2.10 2.44 15.35
C SER A 119 2.09 1.89 16.78
N LYS A 120 1.71 2.68 17.79
CA LYS A 120 1.59 2.20 19.18
C LYS A 120 0.30 1.44 19.40
N GLU A 121 -0.81 1.95 18.86
CA GLU A 121 -2.13 1.33 18.99
C GLU A 121 -2.15 -0.10 18.46
N TRP A 122 -1.37 -0.42 17.42
CA TRP A 122 -1.30 -1.77 16.85
C TRP A 122 -0.31 -2.72 17.56
N LEU A 123 0.71 -2.20 18.25
CA LEU A 123 1.71 -3.06 18.92
C LEU A 123 1.16 -3.71 20.18
N ASP A 124 0.25 -3.01 20.87
CA ASP A 124 -0.38 -3.48 22.12
C ASP A 124 -1.77 -4.09 21.88
N TYR A 125 -2.16 -4.26 20.62
CA TYR A 125 -3.49 -4.72 20.26
C TYR A 125 -3.60 -6.25 20.28
N ASP A 126 -4.10 -6.79 21.39
CA ASP A 126 -4.45 -8.20 21.48
C ASP A 126 -5.87 -8.45 20.93
N TYR A 127 -5.96 -9.39 20.01
CA TYR A 127 -7.15 -9.62 19.19
C TYR A 127 -8.09 -10.64 19.84
N ASP A 128 -8.57 -10.36 21.06
CA ASP A 128 -9.42 -11.29 21.81
C ASP A 128 -10.92 -11.10 21.49
N GLY A 129 -11.27 -11.17 20.20
CA GLY A 129 -12.67 -11.06 19.75
C GLY A 129 -13.33 -9.68 19.91
N VAL A 130 -12.59 -8.70 20.46
CA VAL A 130 -13.00 -7.31 20.61
C VAL A 130 -12.21 -6.46 19.64
N ILE A 131 -12.94 -5.72 18.80
CA ILE A 131 -12.36 -4.74 17.89
C ILE A 131 -12.72 -3.31 18.30
N TRP A 132 -11.74 -2.49 18.67
CA TRP A 132 -11.94 -1.10 19.11
C TRP A 132 -13.04 -1.00 20.18
N GLU A 133 -12.92 -1.80 21.24
CA GLU A 133 -13.90 -1.94 22.34
C GLU A 133 -15.27 -2.53 21.97
N MET A 134 -15.49 -2.93 20.71
CA MET A 134 -16.73 -3.56 20.24
C MET A 134 -16.49 -5.02 19.86
N ASN A 135 -17.31 -5.94 20.36
CA ASN A 135 -17.29 -7.32 19.86
C ASN A 135 -17.91 -7.42 18.46
N TYR A 136 -17.81 -8.59 17.82
CA TYR A 136 -18.36 -8.81 16.48
C TYR A 136 -19.87 -8.59 16.37
N GLU A 137 -20.65 -8.89 17.41
CA GLU A 137 -22.10 -8.65 17.41
C GLU A 137 -22.41 -7.16 17.41
N ASP A 138 -21.64 -6.37 18.14
CA ASP A 138 -21.79 -4.92 18.19
C ASP A 138 -21.42 -4.26 16.87
N HIS A 139 -20.36 -4.73 16.21
CA HIS A 139 -20.01 -4.32 14.85
C HIS A 139 -21.13 -4.65 13.85
N GLU A 140 -21.72 -5.85 13.93
CA GLU A 140 -22.84 -6.24 13.06
C GLU A 140 -24.10 -5.40 13.32
N ARG A 141 -24.46 -5.19 14.59
CA ARG A 141 -25.59 -4.35 14.99
C ARG A 141 -25.43 -2.93 14.47
N ARG A 142 -24.22 -2.38 14.58
CA ARG A 142 -23.87 -1.05 14.07
C ARG A 142 -23.95 -1.01 12.55
N PHE A 143 -23.37 -1.99 11.86
CA PHE A 143 -23.41 -2.09 10.40
C PHE A 143 -24.86 -2.12 9.89
N LEU A 144 -25.71 -2.98 10.46
CA LEU A 144 -27.13 -3.07 10.08
C LEU A 144 -27.91 -1.79 10.40
N ARG A 145 -27.53 -1.05 11.45
CA ARG A 145 -28.14 0.24 11.77
C ARG A 145 -27.74 1.34 10.79
N GLU A 146 -26.47 1.38 10.39
CA GLU A 146 -25.92 2.46 9.58
C GLU A 146 -26.10 2.24 8.08
N ILE A 147 -25.91 1.00 7.63
CA ILE A 147 -25.97 0.61 6.21
C ILE A 147 -27.34 -0.01 5.86
N GLY A 148 -28.04 -0.58 6.85
CA GLY A 148 -29.28 -1.33 6.64
C GLY A 148 -29.02 -2.79 6.22
N PRO A 149 -30.03 -3.67 6.37
CA PRO A 149 -29.97 -4.99 5.75
C PRO A 149 -29.95 -4.85 4.23
N ALA A 150 -29.25 -5.74 3.52
CA ALA A 150 -29.31 -5.76 2.06
C ALA A 150 -30.77 -6.00 1.62
N LEU A 151 -31.32 -5.03 0.87
CA LEU A 151 -32.62 -5.20 0.23
C LEU A 151 -32.53 -6.38 -0.74
N LYS A 152 -33.53 -7.29 -0.69
CA LYS A 152 -33.59 -8.57 -1.44
C LYS A 152 -33.40 -8.49 -2.96
N ASP A 153 -33.32 -7.29 -3.53
CA ASP A 153 -33.18 -7.10 -4.97
C ASP A 153 -31.70 -7.15 -5.39
N ARG A 154 -31.30 -8.34 -5.85
CA ARG A 154 -29.91 -8.79 -6.05
C ARG A 154 -29.27 -8.33 -7.37
N SER A 155 -29.51 -7.11 -7.82
CA SER A 155 -28.71 -6.55 -8.93
C SER A 155 -27.42 -5.93 -8.38
N THR A 156 -26.36 -6.74 -8.31
CA THR A 156 -24.93 -6.38 -8.17
C THR A 156 -24.64 -5.01 -7.54
N ARG A 157 -24.59 -4.95 -6.20
CA ARG A 157 -24.08 -3.78 -5.49
C ARG A 157 -22.59 -3.98 -5.22
N MET A 158 -21.76 -3.12 -5.81
CA MET A 158 -20.35 -3.05 -5.43
C MET A 158 -20.25 -2.33 -4.08
N PHE A 159 -19.63 -2.98 -3.10
CA PHE A 159 -19.29 -2.37 -1.81
C PHE A 159 -17.80 -2.02 -1.82
N LEU A 160 -17.47 -0.74 -1.65
CA LEU A 160 -16.09 -0.26 -1.59
C LEU A 160 -15.82 0.25 -0.17
N GLU A 161 -14.98 -0.47 0.57
CA GLU A 161 -14.41 -0.01 1.83
C GLU A 161 -13.11 0.75 1.56
N VAL A 162 -13.02 2.01 2.00
CA VAL A 162 -11.81 2.84 1.86
C VAL A 162 -11.33 3.20 3.26
N GLY A 163 -10.15 2.69 3.65
CA GLY A 163 -9.54 2.95 4.94
C GLY A 163 -8.54 1.86 5.34
N CYS A 164 -7.85 2.07 6.47
CA CYS A 164 -6.96 1.09 7.10
C CYS A 164 -7.70 0.33 8.22
N GLY A 165 -8.77 -0.37 7.83
CA GLY A 165 -9.49 -1.28 8.73
C GLY A 165 -9.02 -2.71 8.54
N ILE A 166 -9.41 -3.58 9.48
CA ILE A 166 -9.18 -5.03 9.45
C ILE A 166 -10.18 -5.80 8.54
N GLY A 167 -10.97 -5.08 7.74
CA GLY A 167 -11.95 -5.66 6.81
C GLY A 167 -13.25 -6.18 7.44
N ILE A 168 -13.57 -5.84 8.70
CA ILE A 168 -14.87 -6.21 9.32
C ILE A 168 -16.04 -5.70 8.46
N THR A 169 -15.99 -4.46 8.00
CA THR A 169 -17.12 -3.85 7.28
C THR A 169 -17.38 -4.59 5.98
N THR A 170 -16.33 -4.93 5.23
CA THR A 170 -16.43 -5.78 4.04
C THR A 170 -16.96 -7.17 4.37
N TYR A 171 -16.49 -7.79 5.45
CA TYR A 171 -17.01 -9.09 5.91
C TYR A 171 -18.51 -9.03 6.24
N LEU A 172 -18.94 -8.02 7.00
CA LEU A 172 -20.34 -7.84 7.39
C LEU A 172 -21.23 -7.52 6.18
N ALA A 173 -20.72 -6.74 5.23
CA ALA A 173 -21.38 -6.52 3.96
C ALA A 173 -21.61 -7.85 3.24
N HIS A 174 -20.58 -8.70 3.09
CA HIS A 174 -20.72 -10.03 2.49
C HIS A 174 -21.69 -10.94 3.25
N LYS A 175 -21.58 -10.99 4.58
CA LYS A 175 -22.42 -11.83 5.45
C LYS A 175 -23.90 -11.46 5.36
N ASN A 176 -24.20 -10.15 5.25
CA ASN A 176 -25.55 -9.61 5.27
C ASN A 176 -26.10 -9.25 3.87
N SER A 177 -25.48 -9.75 2.79
CA SER A 177 -25.88 -9.60 1.37
C SER A 177 -26.73 -10.75 0.80
#